data_AF-A0A183IFW3-F1
#
_entry.id   AF-A0A183IFW3-F1
#
_cell.length_a   1.000
_cell.length_b   1.000
_cell.length_c   1.000
_cell.angle_alpha   90.00
_cell.angle_beta   90.00
_cell.angle_gamma   90.00
#
_symmetry.space_group_name_H-M   'P 1'
#
loop_
_entity.id
_entity.type
_entity.pdbx_description
1 polymer ?
#
loop_
_entity_poly.entity_id
_entity_poly.type
_entity_poly.pdbx_seq_one_letter_code
_entity_poly.pdbx_strand_id
1 'polypeptide(L)'
;LFRVPTPVKRFCAGSLAGVTATCCTYPLDLAKARLSTTAASQYPSLWSVFVNVYRAGGLFGLYRGIFPTVLGSVPYAGTSFFTYETLKLLNRDRTGRTENVFEKLGFGAIAGLCGQSASYPLDILRRRMQTGVIVRGTSMLQVYRTILKTEGVVHGLYKGLSMNWIKGPVAVGVSFTVYETLVRMFRQVPYISKRISS
;
A
#
# COMPACT_ATOMS: atom_id res chain seq x y z
N LEU A 1 -22.89 -17.43 24.41
CA LEU A 1 -22.87 -18.35 23.25
C LEU A 1 -22.30 -17.62 22.01
N PHE A 2 -20.99 -17.31 21.96
CA PHE A 2 -20.38 -16.66 20.79
C PHE A 2 -19.95 -17.73 19.78
N ARG A 3 -20.82 -18.02 18.82
CA ARG A 3 -20.51 -18.91 17.69
C ARG A 3 -19.45 -18.21 16.85
N VAL A 4 -18.22 -18.68 16.92
CA VAL A 4 -17.06 -18.21 16.15
C VAL A 4 -17.48 -18.20 14.66
N PRO A 5 -17.63 -17.04 13.98
CA PRO A 5 -18.02 -17.04 12.58
C PRO A 5 -16.94 -17.76 11.77
N THR A 6 -17.37 -18.58 10.81
CA THR A 6 -16.47 -19.36 9.93
C THR A 6 -15.41 -18.45 9.32
N PRO A 7 -14.16 -18.93 9.13
CA PRO A 7 -13.04 -18.10 8.64
C PRO A 7 -13.39 -17.28 7.39
N VAL A 8 -14.18 -17.87 6.49
CA VAL A 8 -14.69 -17.24 5.27
C VAL A 8 -15.63 -16.06 5.56
N LYS A 9 -16.55 -16.16 6.53
CA LYS A 9 -17.46 -15.06 6.89
C LYS A 9 -16.70 -13.86 7.45
N ARG A 10 -15.68 -14.09 8.29
CA ARG A 10 -14.80 -13.03 8.81
C ARG A 10 -13.99 -12.38 7.72
N PHE A 11 -13.45 -13.18 6.79
CA PHE A 11 -12.72 -12.68 5.64
C PHE A 11 -13.61 -11.79 4.76
N CYS A 12 -14.77 -12.29 4.34
CA CYS A 12 -15.71 -11.51 3.52
C CYS A 12 -16.18 -10.24 4.24
N ALA A 13 -16.55 -10.34 5.52
CA ALA A 13 -16.96 -9.18 6.32
C ALA A 13 -15.83 -8.16 6.45
N GLY A 14 -14.59 -8.61 6.68
CA GLY A 14 -13.41 -7.76 6.74
C GLY A 14 -13.09 -7.09 5.40
N SER A 15 -13.19 -7.82 4.28
CA SER A 15 -13.00 -7.27 2.94
C SER A 15 -14.06 -6.24 2.58
N LEU A 16 -15.34 -6.52 2.87
CA LEU A 16 -16.44 -5.58 2.64
C LEU A 16 -16.31 -4.33 3.51
N ALA A 17 -15.99 -4.50 4.80
CA ALA A 17 -15.71 -3.39 5.70
C ALA A 17 -14.53 -2.55 5.20
N GLY A 18 -13.46 -3.20 4.72
CA GLY A 18 -12.28 -2.53 4.16
C GLY A 18 -12.57 -1.76 2.87
N VAL A 19 -13.34 -2.34 1.95
CA VAL A 19 -13.79 -1.64 0.73
C VAL A 19 -14.66 -0.44 1.09
N THR A 20 -15.61 -0.63 2.02
CA THR A 20 -16.50 0.46 2.47
C THR A 20 -15.71 1.58 3.14
N ALA A 21 -14.79 1.23 4.04
CA ALA A 21 -13.91 2.18 4.69
C ALA A 21 -13.07 2.95 3.66
N THR A 22 -12.48 2.24 2.69
CA THR A 22 -11.68 2.84 1.61
C THR A 22 -12.52 3.78 0.76
N CYS A 23 -13.76 3.40 0.40
CA CYS A 23 -14.67 4.28 -0.34
C CYS A 23 -14.99 5.56 0.43
N CYS A 24 -15.21 5.46 1.75
CA CYS A 24 -15.47 6.61 2.60
C CYS A 24 -14.23 7.51 2.78
N THR A 25 -13.02 6.94 2.87
CA THR A 25 -11.78 7.70 3.10
C THR A 25 -11.09 8.17 1.84
N TYR A 26 -11.36 7.58 0.67
CA TYR A 26 -10.77 7.95 -0.62
C TYR A 26 -10.78 9.46 -0.91
N PRO A 27 -11.90 10.21 -0.72
CA PRO A 27 -11.92 11.66 -0.89
C PRO A 27 -10.86 12.38 -0.03
N LEU A 28 -10.71 11.97 1.24
CA LEU A 28 -9.73 12.52 2.18
C LEU A 28 -8.30 12.17 1.80
N ASP A 29 -8.04 10.93 1.39
CA ASP A 29 -6.73 10.49 0.92
C ASP A 29 -6.28 11.27 -0.32
N LEU A 30 -7.22 11.53 -1.25
CA LEU A 30 -6.96 12.33 -2.44
C LEU A 30 -6.69 13.80 -2.11
N ALA A 31 -7.46 14.39 -1.20
CA ALA A 31 -7.25 15.78 -0.77
C ALA A 31 -5.88 15.94 -0.07
N LYS A 32 -5.52 15.00 0.81
CA LYS A 32 -4.23 14.98 1.51
C LYS A 32 -3.05 14.83 0.55
N ALA A 33 -3.14 13.90 -0.40
CA ALA A 33 -2.10 13.68 -1.40
C ALA A 33 -1.84 14.96 -2.21
N ARG A 34 -2.89 15.65 -2.67
CA ARG A 34 -2.76 16.92 -3.40
C ARG A 34 -2.17 18.05 -2.56
N LEU A 35 -2.58 18.17 -1.31
CA LEU A 35 -2.03 19.16 -0.39
C LEU A 35 -0.54 18.94 -0.12
N SER A 36 -0.12 17.68 0.04
CA SER A 36 1.29 17.34 0.30
C SER A 36 2.21 17.54 -0.91
N THR A 37 1.65 17.68 -2.11
CA THR A 37 2.43 17.70 -3.37
C THR A 37 2.30 18.99 -4.15
N THR A 38 1.39 19.86 -3.75
CA THR A 38 1.24 21.21 -4.31
C THR A 38 1.88 22.21 -3.37
N ALA A 39 2.46 23.29 -3.90
CA ALA A 39 2.98 24.39 -3.07
C ALA A 39 1.88 24.96 -2.16
N ALA A 40 2.23 25.28 -0.91
CA ALA A 40 1.30 25.78 0.11
C ALA A 40 0.52 27.04 -0.32
N SER A 41 1.04 27.79 -1.31
CA SER A 41 0.39 28.98 -1.88
C SER A 41 -0.85 28.66 -2.72
N GLN A 42 -0.99 27.43 -3.24
CA GLN A 42 -2.04 27.09 -4.20
C GLN A 42 -3.31 26.51 -3.52
N TYR A 43 -3.17 25.94 -2.31
CA TYR A 43 -4.28 25.41 -1.52
C TYR A 43 -4.10 25.74 -0.03
N PRO A 44 -4.77 26.77 0.51
CA PRO A 44 -4.62 27.17 1.91
C PRO A 44 -5.28 26.18 2.89
N SER A 45 -6.15 25.29 2.42
CA SER A 45 -6.87 24.34 3.28
C SER A 45 -7.31 23.07 2.56
N LEU A 46 -7.51 21.98 3.32
CA LEU A 46 -8.08 20.72 2.80
C LEU A 46 -9.42 20.95 2.07
N TRP A 47 -10.24 21.85 2.61
CA TRP A 47 -11.53 22.22 2.03
C TRP A 47 -11.37 22.88 0.65
N SER A 48 -10.38 23.75 0.49
CA SER A 48 -10.10 24.39 -0.81
C SER A 48 -9.70 23.36 -1.88
N VAL A 49 -9.02 22.28 -1.50
CA VAL A 49 -8.71 21.15 -2.40
C VAL A 49 -9.99 20.43 -2.79
N PHE A 50 -10.85 20.10 -1.83
CA PHE A 50 -12.13 19.42 -2.07
C PHE A 50 -13.03 20.18 -3.04
N VAL A 51 -13.27 21.46 -2.77
CA VAL A 51 -14.14 22.31 -3.60
C VAL A 51 -13.56 22.46 -5.00
N ASN A 52 -12.25 22.66 -5.14
CA ASN A 52 -11.61 22.75 -6.46
C ASN A 52 -11.62 21.44 -7.24
N VAL A 53 -11.42 20.30 -6.57
CA VAL A 53 -11.51 18.97 -7.20
C VAL A 53 -12.93 18.69 -7.67
N TYR A 54 -13.92 18.98 -6.83
CA TYR A 54 -15.34 18.79 -7.13
C TYR A 54 -15.79 19.71 -8.27
N ARG A 55 -15.44 21.00 -8.24
CA ARG A 55 -15.77 21.94 -9.33
C ARG A 55 -15.09 21.60 -10.66
N ALA A 56 -13.91 20.98 -10.63
CA ALA A 56 -13.13 20.68 -11.84
C ALA A 56 -13.52 19.36 -12.53
N GLY A 57 -14.12 18.39 -11.82
CA GLY A 57 -14.40 17.08 -12.41
C GLY A 57 -15.50 16.28 -11.71
N GLY A 58 -16.26 16.89 -10.81
CA GLY A 58 -17.34 16.25 -10.05
C GLY A 58 -16.88 15.02 -9.26
N LEU A 59 -17.80 14.07 -9.10
CA LEU A 59 -17.54 12.79 -8.42
C LEU A 59 -16.49 11.95 -9.16
N PHE A 60 -16.43 11.97 -10.49
CA PHE A 60 -15.40 11.26 -11.26
C PHE A 60 -13.99 11.83 -11.03
N GLY A 61 -13.87 13.13 -10.78
CA GLY A 61 -12.63 13.78 -10.37
C GLY A 61 -12.11 13.28 -9.01
N LEU A 62 -13.03 13.00 -8.08
CA LEU A 62 -12.74 12.44 -6.76
C LEU A 62 -12.30 10.98 -6.81
N TYR A 63 -12.71 10.20 -7.81
CA TYR A 63 -12.31 8.79 -8.00
C TYR A 63 -11.17 8.58 -9.01
N ARG A 64 -10.63 9.67 -9.56
CA ARG A 64 -9.54 9.65 -10.55
C ARG A 64 -8.27 9.07 -9.91
N GLY A 65 -7.89 7.85 -10.30
CA GLY A 65 -6.75 7.11 -9.71
C GLY A 65 -7.07 5.67 -9.31
N ILE A 66 -8.36 5.30 -9.20
CA ILE A 66 -8.76 3.91 -8.94
C ILE A 66 -8.31 2.97 -10.06
N PHE A 67 -8.50 3.35 -11.32
CA PHE A 67 -8.10 2.51 -12.46
C PHE A 67 -6.59 2.19 -12.47
N PRO A 68 -5.66 3.17 -12.31
CA PRO A 68 -4.25 2.91 -12.06
C PRO A 68 -3.96 1.99 -10.88
N THR A 69 -4.72 2.13 -9.79
CA THR A 69 -4.54 1.37 -8.56
C THR A 69 -4.87 -0.11 -8.77
N VAL A 70 -6.02 -0.37 -9.40
CA VAL A 70 -6.47 -1.72 -9.72
C VAL A 70 -5.51 -2.36 -10.71
N LEU A 71 -5.13 -1.63 -11.78
CA LEU A 71 -4.14 -2.11 -12.73
C LEU A 71 -2.77 -2.39 -12.09
N GLY A 72 -2.35 -1.63 -11.09
CA GLY A 72 -1.10 -1.84 -10.35
C GLY A 72 -1.13 -3.04 -9.39
N SER A 73 -2.29 -3.32 -8.79
CA SER A 73 -2.44 -4.45 -7.85
C SER A 73 -2.34 -5.82 -8.51
N VAL A 74 -2.74 -5.95 -9.78
CA VAL A 74 -2.69 -7.21 -10.53
C VAL A 74 -1.25 -7.71 -10.72
N PRO A 75 -0.32 -6.93 -11.30
CA PRO A 75 1.05 -7.37 -11.45
C PRO A 75 1.73 -7.56 -10.09
N TYR A 76 1.48 -6.68 -9.10
CA TYR A 76 2.03 -6.86 -7.75
C TYR A 76 1.65 -8.22 -7.16
N ALA A 77 0.35 -8.54 -7.14
CA ALA A 77 -0.13 -9.81 -6.61
C ALA A 77 0.39 -10.98 -7.44
N GLY A 78 0.30 -10.88 -8.77
CA GLY A 78 0.76 -11.93 -9.68
C GLY A 78 2.22 -12.31 -9.49
N THR A 79 3.15 -11.35 -9.54
CA THR A 79 4.58 -11.65 -9.37
C THR A 79 4.95 -11.99 -7.94
N SER A 80 4.30 -11.41 -6.93
CA SER A 80 4.53 -11.79 -5.54
C SER A 80 4.12 -13.25 -5.29
N PHE A 81 2.90 -13.63 -5.68
CA PHE A 81 2.43 -15.02 -5.52
C PHE A 81 3.26 -16.00 -6.34
N PHE A 82 3.56 -15.66 -7.60
CA PHE A 82 4.41 -16.50 -8.45
C PHE A 82 5.79 -16.74 -7.81
N THR A 83 6.46 -15.67 -7.35
CA THR A 83 7.78 -15.77 -6.74
C THR A 83 7.72 -16.56 -5.43
N TYR A 84 6.70 -16.30 -4.60
CA TYR A 84 6.52 -17.00 -3.33
C TYR A 84 6.32 -18.50 -3.52
N GLU A 85 5.38 -18.90 -4.38
CA GLU A 85 5.11 -20.33 -4.65
C GLU A 85 6.29 -21.01 -5.34
N THR A 86 7.01 -20.30 -6.24
CA THR A 86 8.21 -20.85 -6.89
C THR A 86 9.32 -21.14 -5.87
N LEU A 87 9.60 -20.20 -4.96
CA LEU A 87 10.62 -20.38 -3.91
C LEU A 87 10.25 -21.51 -2.95
N LYS A 88 8.96 -21.60 -2.60
CA LYS A 88 8.41 -22.66 -1.77
C LYS A 88 8.51 -24.04 -2.42
N LEU A 89 8.17 -24.16 -3.71
CA LEU A 89 8.33 -25.40 -4.47
C LEU A 89 9.81 -25.81 -4.53
N LEU A 90 10.70 -24.87 -4.86
CA LEU A 90 12.14 -25.14 -4.92
C LEU A 90 12.71 -25.60 -3.57
N ASN A 91 12.27 -24.99 -2.47
CA ASN A 91 12.71 -25.38 -1.13
C ASN A 91 12.18 -26.78 -0.74
N ARG A 92 10.93 -27.08 -1.14
CA ARG A 92 10.33 -28.39 -0.91
C ARG A 92 11.05 -29.48 -1.71
N ASP A 93 11.41 -29.22 -2.96
CA ASP A 93 12.13 -30.15 -3.82
C ASP A 93 13.56 -30.41 -3.32
N ARG A 94 14.24 -29.38 -2.79
CA ARG A 94 15.60 -29.54 -2.25
C ARG A 94 15.65 -30.22 -0.88
N THR A 95 14.69 -29.93 -0.02
CA THR A 95 14.80 -30.26 1.41
C THR A 95 13.83 -31.36 1.84
N GLY A 96 12.82 -31.69 1.02
CA GLY A 96 11.81 -32.70 1.30
C GLY A 96 10.88 -32.39 2.49
N ARG A 97 11.08 -31.26 3.18
CA ARG A 97 10.36 -30.87 4.40
C ARG A 97 9.42 -29.69 4.19
N THR A 98 8.50 -29.53 5.14
CA THR A 98 7.69 -28.31 5.26
C THR A 98 8.55 -27.15 5.74
N GLU A 99 8.21 -25.95 5.26
CA GLU A 99 9.03 -24.76 5.45
C GLU A 99 8.86 -24.17 6.85
N ASN A 100 9.98 -23.74 7.44
CA ASN A 100 10.00 -23.05 8.72
C ASN A 100 9.43 -21.63 8.60
N VAL A 101 9.01 -21.04 9.73
CA VAL A 101 8.46 -19.67 9.76
C VAL A 101 9.46 -18.66 9.17
N PHE A 102 10.75 -18.80 9.47
CA PHE A 102 11.80 -17.94 8.92
C PHE A 102 11.98 -18.08 7.40
N GLU A 103 11.82 -19.28 6.86
CA GLU A 103 11.91 -19.53 5.41
C GLU A 103 10.72 -18.90 4.70
N LYS A 104 9.51 -19.09 5.23
CA LYS A 104 8.29 -18.43 4.71
C LYS A 104 8.41 -16.91 4.75
N LEU A 105 8.98 -16.36 5.81
CA LEU A 105 9.25 -14.92 5.91
C LEU A 105 10.27 -14.46 4.86
N GLY A 106 11.35 -15.22 4.66
CA GLY A 106 12.35 -14.95 3.62
C GLY A 106 11.77 -14.98 2.21
N PHE A 107 10.98 -16.02 1.89
CA PHE A 107 10.31 -16.14 0.59
C PHE A 107 9.29 -15.03 0.40
N GLY A 108 8.54 -14.66 1.45
CA GLY A 108 7.61 -13.54 1.44
C GLY A 108 8.32 -12.20 1.19
N ALA A 109 9.50 -12.00 1.78
CA ALA A 109 10.29 -10.79 1.56
C ALA A 109 10.80 -10.69 0.12
N ILE A 110 11.37 -11.78 -0.43
CA ILE A 110 11.86 -11.81 -1.82
C ILE A 110 10.69 -11.63 -2.80
N ALA A 111 9.58 -12.33 -2.56
CA ALA A 111 8.35 -12.19 -3.33
C ALA A 111 7.83 -10.75 -3.33
N GLY A 112 7.79 -10.09 -2.17
CA GLY A 112 7.39 -8.69 -2.06
C GLY A 112 8.30 -7.73 -2.82
N LEU A 113 9.62 -7.96 -2.79
CA LEU A 113 10.59 -7.14 -3.55
C LEU A 113 10.43 -7.32 -5.07
N CYS A 114 10.27 -8.56 -5.54
CA CYS A 114 10.01 -8.86 -6.95
C CYS A 114 8.65 -8.31 -7.39
N GLY A 115 7.62 -8.47 -6.55
CA GLY A 115 6.30 -7.89 -6.71
C GLY A 115 6.32 -6.38 -6.90
N GLN A 116 6.97 -5.70 -5.96
CA GLN A 116 7.10 -4.26 -5.98
C GLN A 116 7.91 -3.75 -7.17
N SER A 117 8.92 -4.50 -7.61
CA SER A 117 9.72 -4.15 -8.80
C SER A 117 8.88 -4.23 -10.09
N ALA A 118 8.02 -5.24 -10.18
CA ALA A 118 7.12 -5.43 -11.32
C ALA A 118 5.98 -4.40 -11.34
N SER A 119 5.43 -4.03 -10.17
CA SER A 119 4.35 -3.05 -10.07
C SER A 119 4.83 -1.60 -10.11
N TYR A 120 6.13 -1.37 -9.89
CA TYR A 120 6.70 -0.03 -9.69
C TYR A 120 6.36 0.99 -10.79
N PRO A 121 6.39 0.64 -12.10
CA PRO A 121 6.01 1.58 -13.16
C PRO A 121 4.57 2.07 -13.03
N LEU A 122 3.64 1.17 -12.68
CA LEU A 122 2.23 1.51 -12.48
C LEU A 122 2.03 2.32 -11.20
N ASP A 123 2.80 2.04 -10.15
CA ASP A 123 2.80 2.82 -8.91
C ASP A 123 3.29 4.25 -9.15
N ILE A 124 4.30 4.47 -10.00
CA ILE A 124 4.73 5.81 -10.41
C ILE A 124 3.63 6.53 -11.19
N LEU A 125 2.96 5.84 -12.13
CA LEU A 125 1.84 6.43 -12.88
C LEU A 125 0.71 6.86 -11.96
N ARG A 126 0.31 5.99 -11.02
CA ARG A 126 -0.70 6.31 -10.00
C ARG A 126 -0.29 7.54 -9.19
N ARG A 127 0.93 7.56 -8.65
CA ARG A 127 1.42 8.69 -7.83
C ARG A 127 1.38 9.99 -8.61
N ARG A 128 1.94 10.04 -9.83
CA ARG A 128 1.95 11.27 -10.62
C ARG A 128 0.56 11.76 -11.02
N MET A 129 -0.38 10.85 -11.27
CA MET A 129 -1.78 11.21 -11.51
C MET A 129 -2.47 11.77 -10.26
N GLN A 130 -2.10 11.30 -9.06
CA GLN A 130 -2.66 11.77 -7.78
C GLN A 130 -2.05 13.09 -7.32
N THR A 131 -0.76 13.33 -7.58
CA THR A 131 -0.03 14.52 -7.14
C THR A 131 -0.23 15.76 -8.01
N GLY A 132 -1.01 15.66 -9.09
CA GLY A 132 -1.47 16.83 -9.85
C GLY A 132 -0.40 17.54 -10.70
N VAL A 133 0.81 17.00 -10.81
CA VAL A 133 1.90 17.55 -11.65
C VAL A 133 1.59 17.46 -13.15
N ILE A 134 0.56 16.69 -13.54
CA ILE A 134 0.22 16.45 -14.93
C ILE A 134 -1.09 17.16 -15.30
N VAL A 135 -1.12 17.71 -16.52
CA VAL A 135 -2.24 18.46 -17.12
C VAL A 135 -3.58 17.75 -16.90
N ARG A 136 -4.56 18.48 -16.35
CA ARG A 136 -5.92 17.97 -16.11
C ARG A 136 -6.51 17.43 -17.41
N GLY A 137 -6.92 16.16 -17.45
CA GLY A 137 -7.54 15.55 -18.63
C GLY A 137 -6.71 14.48 -19.33
N THR A 138 -5.39 14.40 -19.11
CA THR A 138 -4.55 13.39 -19.77
C THR A 138 -4.90 11.96 -19.36
N SER A 139 -4.92 11.06 -20.34
CA SER A 139 -5.10 9.62 -20.15
C SER A 139 -3.83 8.99 -19.54
N MET A 140 -3.98 7.85 -18.88
CA MET A 140 -2.85 7.13 -18.25
C MET A 140 -1.73 6.80 -19.25
N LEU A 141 -2.10 6.46 -20.48
CA LEU A 141 -1.17 6.22 -21.59
C LEU A 141 -0.36 7.48 -21.96
N GLN A 142 -1.01 8.64 -21.93
CA GLN A 142 -0.34 9.91 -22.22
C GLN A 142 0.65 10.25 -21.12
N VAL A 143 0.29 10.04 -19.85
CA VAL A 143 1.21 10.17 -18.71
C VAL A 143 2.43 9.27 -18.87
N TYR A 144 2.20 7.99 -19.18
CA TYR A 144 3.25 7.01 -19.39
C TYR A 144 4.20 7.41 -20.52
N ARG A 145 3.67 7.82 -21.67
CA ARG A 145 4.47 8.32 -22.80
C ARG A 145 5.24 9.58 -22.44
N THR A 146 4.65 10.51 -21.69
CA THR A 146 5.34 11.73 -21.25
C THR A 146 6.54 11.37 -20.37
N ILE A 147 6.36 10.52 -19.35
CA ILE A 147 7.46 10.10 -18.47
C ILE A 147 8.59 9.45 -19.25
N LEU A 148 8.25 8.55 -20.17
CA LEU A 148 9.25 7.88 -21.01
C LEU A 148 10.03 8.87 -21.87
N LYS A 149 9.37 9.89 -22.43
CA LYS A 149 10.01 10.90 -23.28
C LYS A 149 10.83 11.93 -22.50
N THR A 150 10.40 12.32 -21.29
CA THR A 150 11.05 13.40 -20.53
C THR A 150 12.10 12.90 -19.54
N GLU A 151 11.88 11.76 -18.89
CA GLU A 151 12.73 11.25 -17.80
C GLU A 151 13.30 9.85 -18.08
N GLY A 152 12.79 9.16 -19.11
CA GLY A 152 13.23 7.81 -19.46
C GLY A 152 12.71 6.71 -18.53
N VAL A 153 13.10 5.46 -18.84
CA VAL A 153 12.61 4.27 -18.12
C VAL A 153 13.16 4.21 -16.69
N VAL A 154 14.48 4.29 -16.52
CA VAL A 154 15.13 4.09 -15.21
C VAL A 154 14.92 5.30 -14.29
N HIS A 155 15.20 6.51 -14.78
CA HIS A 155 15.10 7.73 -13.98
C HIS A 155 13.66 8.28 -13.85
N GLY A 156 12.74 7.82 -14.69
CA GLY A 156 11.31 8.17 -14.62
C GLY A 156 10.47 7.11 -13.91
N LEU A 157 10.39 5.89 -14.47
CA LEU A 157 9.50 4.82 -13.97
C LEU A 157 10.04 4.08 -12.77
N TYR A 158 11.35 4.10 -12.50
CA TYR A 158 11.97 3.44 -11.34
C TYR A 158 12.52 4.42 -10.29
N LYS A 159 12.17 5.70 -10.40
CA LYS A 159 12.64 6.75 -9.49
C LYS A 159 12.19 6.50 -8.05
N GLY A 160 13.18 6.32 -7.17
CA GLY A 160 12.96 6.14 -5.73
C GLY A 160 12.58 4.70 -5.32
N LEU A 161 12.83 3.70 -6.17
CA LEU A 161 12.58 2.28 -5.83
C LEU A 161 13.35 1.85 -4.58
N SER A 162 14.64 2.20 -4.51
CA SER A 162 15.51 1.89 -3.36
C SER A 162 14.98 2.48 -2.05
N MET A 163 14.47 3.71 -2.10
CA MET A 163 13.85 4.36 -0.93
C MET A 163 12.62 3.58 -0.45
N ASN A 164 11.85 2.99 -1.37
CA ASN A 164 10.68 2.18 -1.03
C ASN A 164 11.08 0.85 -0.37
N TRP A 165 12.15 0.21 -0.86
CA TRP A 165 12.71 -1.01 -0.27
C TRP A 165 13.24 -0.81 1.15
N ILE A 166 13.81 0.35 1.46
CA ILE A 166 14.36 0.64 2.79
C ILE A 166 13.25 1.08 3.76
N LYS A 167 12.33 1.92 3.30
CA LYS A 167 11.30 2.52 4.16
C LYS A 167 10.38 1.47 4.79
N GLY A 168 9.98 0.45 4.04
CA GLY A 168 9.08 -0.60 4.51
C GLY A 168 9.62 -1.35 5.74
N PRO A 169 10.78 -2.02 5.63
CA PRO A 169 11.41 -2.73 6.73
C PRO A 169 11.70 -1.83 7.94
N VAL A 170 12.17 -0.60 7.74
CA VAL A 170 12.47 0.33 8.83
C VAL A 170 11.20 0.70 9.60
N ALA A 171 10.11 1.04 8.89
CA ALA A 171 8.85 1.40 9.54
C ALA A 171 8.25 0.21 10.33
N VAL A 172 8.32 -0.99 9.76
CA VAL A 172 7.85 -2.22 10.41
C VAL A 172 8.70 -2.55 11.64
N GLY A 173 10.03 -2.43 11.52
CA GLY A 173 10.97 -2.65 12.63
C GLY A 173 10.69 -1.73 13.81
N VAL A 174 10.59 -0.42 13.57
CA VAL A 174 10.24 0.56 14.61
C VAL A 174 8.88 0.23 15.24
N SER A 175 7.88 -0.12 14.43
CA SER A 175 6.54 -0.45 14.94
C SER A 175 6.57 -1.66 15.88
N PHE A 176 7.32 -2.71 15.54
CA PHE A 176 7.48 -3.88 16.41
C PHE A 176 8.26 -3.55 17.69
N THR A 177 9.36 -2.78 17.59
CA THR A 177 10.13 -2.38 18.78
C THR A 177 9.30 -1.56 19.75
N VAL A 178 8.51 -0.61 19.26
CA VAL A 178 7.60 0.20 20.08
C VAL A 178 6.52 -0.68 20.71
N TYR A 179 5.90 -1.57 19.94
CA TYR A 179 4.89 -2.50 20.45
C TYR A 179 5.44 -3.38 21.59
N GLU A 180 6.61 -4.00 21.39
CA GLU A 180 7.22 -4.84 22.42
C GLU A 180 7.57 -4.05 23.68
N THR A 181 8.13 -2.85 23.53
CA THR A 181 8.50 -1.99 24.65
C THR A 181 7.27 -1.58 25.46
N LEU A 182 6.19 -1.19 24.79
CA LEU A 182 4.94 -0.82 25.43
C LEU A 182 4.30 -2.02 26.14
N VAL A 183 4.23 -3.19 25.49
CA VAL A 183 3.68 -4.41 26.12
C VAL A 183 4.48 -4.82 27.35
N ARG A 184 5.82 -4.72 27.31
CA ARG A 184 6.68 -4.98 28.46
C ARG A 184 6.42 -3.99 29.60
N MET A 185 6.30 -2.70 29.29
CA MET A 185 5.99 -1.66 30.27
C MET A 185 4.62 -1.89 30.91
N PHE A 186 3.58 -2.17 30.13
CA PHE A 186 2.22 -2.42 30.65
C PHE A 186 2.14 -3.68 31.51
N ARG A 187 2.90 -4.74 31.20
CA ARG A 187 2.97 -5.94 32.04
C ARG A 187 3.63 -5.71 33.40
N GLN A 188 4.51 -4.71 33.50
CA GLN A 188 5.19 -4.36 34.75
C GLN A 188 4.35 -3.47 35.67
N VAL A 189 3.22 -2.91 35.20
CA VAL A 189 2.30 -2.13 36.04
C VAL A 189 1.46 -3.09 36.92
N PRO A 190 1.61 -3.06 38.26
CA PRO A 190 0.99 -4.03 39.16
C PRO A 190 -0.55 -3.99 39.21
N TYR A 191 -1.18 -2.97 38.62
CA TYR A 191 -2.62 -2.75 38.68
C TYR A 191 -3.45 -3.68 37.77
N ILE A 192 -2.83 -4.36 36.78
CA ILE A 192 -3.52 -5.23 35.81
C ILE A 192 -3.27 -6.73 36.08
N SER A 193 -2.20 -7.10 36.78
CA SER A 193 -1.87 -8.50 37.10
C SER A 193 -2.99 -9.22 37.89
N LYS A 194 -3.66 -8.52 38.82
CA LYS A 194 -4.74 -9.10 39.65
C LYS A 194 -6.05 -9.41 38.91
N ARG A 195 -6.26 -8.93 37.67
CA ARG A 195 -7.53 -9.13 36.94
C ARG A 195 -7.44 -10.14 35.80
N ILE A 196 -6.26 -10.64 35.50
CA ILE A 196 -6.04 -11.64 34.43
C ILE A 196 -5.83 -13.05 35.03
N SER A 197 -5.57 -13.16 36.34
CA SER A 197 -5.45 -14.44 37.08
C SER A 197 -6.70 -14.83 37.89
N SER A 198 -7.84 -14.20 37.65
CA SER A 198 -9.17 -14.54 38.21
C SER A 198 -10.17 -14.67 37.07
#